data_AF-A0A0E0BUS4-F1
#
_entry.id   AF-A0A0E0BUS4-F1
#
_cell.length_a   1.000
_cell.length_b   1.000
_cell.length_c   1.000
_cell.angle_alpha   90.00
_cell.angle_beta   90.00
_cell.angle_gamma   90.00
#
_symmetry.space_group_name_H-M   'P 1'
#
loop_
_entity.id
_entity.type
_entity.pdbx_description
1 polymer ?
#
loop_
_entity_poly.entity_id
_entity_poly.type
_entity_poly.pdbx_seq_one_letter_code
_entity_poly.pdbx_strand_id
1 'polypeptide(L)'
;MEGSAAAAAGAGLPMVKLRGGDGVEFSVQARRLAELAPGHIWDLPAIESGDIYDTVQLYRRNAERFTSRATGGLLPQGVLNVQTIFAERVHDLDTLGHLTRAAIVLDMEDLKDECYKRMLQDHQMGPQEVKLFLQNALGHP
;
A
#
# COMPACT_ATOMS: atom_id res chain seq x y z
N MET A 1 27.01 -19.64 -9.67
CA MET A 1 27.15 -18.51 -8.73
C MET A 1 26.49 -17.30 -9.39
N GLU A 2 25.17 -17.18 -9.27
CA GLU A 2 24.41 -16.03 -9.79
C GLU A 2 23.47 -15.57 -8.68
N GLY A 3 24.00 -14.69 -7.83
CA GLY A 3 23.32 -14.21 -6.64
C GLY A 3 23.90 -12.89 -6.17
N SER A 4 24.19 -11.96 -7.09
CA SER A 4 24.80 -10.68 -6.72
C SER A 4 24.50 -9.50 -7.65
N ALA A 5 23.60 -9.65 -8.63
CA ALA A 5 23.20 -8.51 -9.46
C ALA A 5 22.08 -7.66 -8.84
N ALA A 6 21.22 -8.26 -8.01
CA ALA A 6 20.10 -7.55 -7.38
C ALA A 6 20.53 -6.69 -6.17
N ALA A 7 21.61 -7.07 -5.47
CA ALA A 7 22.09 -6.34 -4.29
C ALA A 7 22.86 -5.04 -4.64
N ALA A 8 23.45 -4.97 -5.83
CA ALA A 8 24.26 -3.81 -6.24
C ALA A 8 23.44 -2.60 -6.76
N ALA A 9 22.17 -2.80 -7.13
CA ALA A 9 21.34 -1.73 -7.69
C ALA A 9 20.80 -0.73 -6.63
N GLY A 10 20.99 -1.00 -5.33
CA GLY A 10 20.54 -0.13 -4.24
C GLY A 10 21.64 0.69 -3.55
N ALA A 11 22.92 0.37 -3.77
CA ALA A 11 24.04 0.84 -2.94
C ALA A 11 24.46 2.31 -3.13
N GLY A 12 23.64 3.14 -3.79
CA GLY A 12 23.93 4.56 -4.01
C GLY A 12 22.68 5.44 -4.19
N LEU A 13 21.49 4.90 -3.95
CA LEU A 13 20.26 5.68 -4.05
C LEU A 13 20.01 6.43 -2.74
N PRO A 14 19.69 7.74 -2.77
CA PRO A 14 19.36 8.48 -1.57
C PRO A 14 18.20 7.83 -0.80
N MET A 15 18.45 7.50 0.46
CA MET A 15 17.46 6.93 1.38
C MET A 15 16.98 8.00 2.36
N VAL A 16 15.70 7.94 2.72
CA VAL A 16 15.07 8.80 3.72
C VAL A 16 14.59 7.90 4.85
N LYS A 17 14.92 8.27 6.09
CA LYS A 17 14.35 7.64 7.29
C LYS A 17 12.98 8.24 7.56
N LEU A 18 12.01 7.38 7.77
CA LEU A 18 10.64 7.73 8.16
C LEU A 18 10.33 7.04 9.47
N ARG A 19 9.47 7.66 10.26
CA ARG A 19 8.88 7.03 11.44
C ARG A 19 7.48 6.56 11.10
N GLY A 20 7.23 5.27 11.28
CA GLY A 20 5.90 4.68 11.09
C GLY A 20 4.90 5.12 12.16
N GLY A 21 3.62 4.86 11.90
CA GLY A 21 2.54 5.01 12.88
C GLY A 21 2.77 4.17 14.15
N ASP A 22 3.49 3.05 14.03
CA ASP A 22 3.91 2.18 15.14
C ASP A 22 5.09 2.76 15.96
N GLY A 23 5.65 3.89 15.53
CA GLY A 23 6.80 4.55 16.13
C GLY A 23 8.16 3.97 15.74
N VAL A 24 8.21 2.92 14.91
CA VAL A 24 9.41 2.27 14.40
C VAL A 24 9.95 3.05 13.20
N GLU A 25 11.28 3.24 13.15
CA GLU A 25 11.92 3.87 12.00
C GLU A 25 12.17 2.86 10.87
N PHE A 26 11.86 3.25 9.64
CA PHE A 26 12.20 2.49 8.44
C PHE A 26 12.79 3.42 7.36
N SER A 27 13.53 2.84 6.41
CA SER A 27 14.21 3.61 5.36
C SER A 27 13.62 3.33 3.99
N VAL A 28 13.30 4.38 3.25
CA VAL A 28 12.73 4.27 1.90
C VAL A 28 13.56 5.07 0.88
N GLN A 29 13.46 4.70 -0.39
CA GLN A 29 14.12 5.47 -1.46
C GLN A 29 13.46 6.85 -1.60
N ALA A 30 14.24 7.92 -1.49
CA ALA A 30 13.77 9.31 -1.54
C ALA A 30 12.89 9.60 -2.75
N ARG A 31 13.28 9.06 -3.92
CA ARG A 31 12.53 9.23 -5.17
C ARG A 31 11.14 8.59 -5.11
N ARG A 32 11.04 7.36 -4.59
CA ARG A 32 9.75 6.66 -4.49
C ARG A 32 8.82 7.36 -3.51
N LEU A 33 9.39 7.90 -2.45
CA LEU A 33 8.68 8.70 -1.47
C LEU A 33 8.14 10.01 -2.10
N ALA A 34 8.98 10.70 -2.88
CA ALA A 34 8.58 11.89 -3.64
C ALA A 34 7.49 11.62 -4.67
N GLU A 35 7.56 10.47 -5.35
CA GLU A 35 6.54 10.02 -6.28
C GLU A 35 5.22 9.78 -5.53
N LEU A 36 5.25 9.19 -4.33
CA LEU A 36 4.08 8.82 -3.53
C LEU A 36 3.24 10.00 -3.06
N ALA A 37 3.87 11.09 -2.61
CA ALA A 37 3.17 12.19 -1.97
C ALA A 37 3.75 13.55 -2.42
N PRO A 38 3.53 13.97 -3.69
CA PRO A 38 4.06 15.22 -4.19
C PRO A 38 3.46 16.41 -3.43
N GLY A 39 4.28 17.04 -2.56
CA GLY A 39 3.88 18.21 -1.76
C GLY A 39 3.45 17.91 -0.32
N HIS A 40 3.50 16.65 0.13
CA HIS A 40 3.18 16.27 1.51
C HIS A 40 4.38 16.50 2.44
N ILE A 41 4.12 16.97 3.66
CA ILE A 41 5.14 17.05 4.71
C ILE A 41 5.47 15.61 5.12
N TRP A 42 6.76 15.26 5.13
CA TRP A 42 7.29 13.90 5.24
C TRP A 42 7.16 13.26 6.64
N ASP A 43 6.08 13.58 7.34
CA ASP A 43 5.55 12.78 8.42
C ASP A 43 4.37 12.01 7.81
N LEU A 44 4.52 10.70 7.62
CA LEU A 44 3.46 9.82 7.11
C LEU A 44 2.90 8.97 8.25
N PRO A 45 2.30 9.56 9.31
CA PRO A 45 1.75 8.78 10.42
C PRO A 45 0.62 7.82 9.99
N ALA A 46 0.07 8.04 8.79
CA ALA A 46 -0.91 7.15 8.18
C ALA A 46 -0.30 5.85 7.61
N ILE A 47 0.99 5.84 7.32
CA ILE A 47 1.72 4.63 6.94
C ILE A 47 2.27 4.01 8.21
N GLU A 48 1.67 2.89 8.60
CA GLU A 48 2.02 2.23 9.85
C GLU A 48 3.48 1.77 9.89
N SER A 49 3.94 1.14 8.82
CA SER A 49 5.24 0.47 8.76
C SER A 49 5.84 0.45 7.35
N GLY A 50 7.10 0.02 7.25
CA GLY A 50 7.78 -0.17 5.97
C GLY A 50 7.11 -1.20 5.06
N ASP A 51 6.48 -2.24 5.62
CA ASP A 51 5.77 -3.26 4.84
C ASP A 51 4.49 -2.70 4.21
N ILE A 52 3.77 -1.83 4.93
CA ILE A 52 2.61 -1.10 4.38
C ILE A 52 3.07 -0.16 3.26
N TYR A 53 4.16 0.58 3.49
CA TYR A 53 4.74 1.45 2.46
C TYR A 53 5.09 0.66 1.18
N ASP A 54 5.80 -0.45 1.32
CA ASP A 54 6.22 -1.26 0.17
C ASP A 54 5.02 -1.87 -0.55
N THR A 55 3.99 -2.29 0.18
CA THR A 55 2.75 -2.82 -0.39
C THR A 55 2.02 -1.76 -1.23
N VAL A 56 1.89 -0.54 -0.71
CA VAL A 56 1.32 0.60 -1.45
C VAL A 56 2.11 0.87 -2.74
N GLN A 57 3.45 0.87 -2.66
CA GLN A 57 4.30 1.12 -3.82
C GLN A 57 4.22 0.02 -4.89
N LEU A 58 4.13 -1.24 -4.46
CA LEU A 58 3.91 -2.36 -5.36
C LEU A 58 2.57 -2.25 -6.08
N TYR A 59 1.50 -1.94 -5.33
CA TYR A 59 0.17 -1.74 -5.92
C TYR A 59 0.18 -0.60 -6.93
N ARG A 60 0.72 0.56 -6.57
CA ARG A 60 0.75 1.73 -7.43
C ARG A 60 1.52 1.48 -8.73
N ARG A 61 2.70 0.87 -8.64
CA ARG A 61 3.48 0.50 -9.84
C ARG A 61 2.69 -0.44 -10.74
N ASN A 62 1.92 -1.35 -10.15
CA ASN A 62 1.06 -2.24 -10.90
C ASN A 62 -0.07 -1.46 -11.61
N ALA A 63 -0.76 -0.57 -10.91
CA ALA A 63 -1.79 0.29 -11.48
C ALA A 63 -1.23 1.17 -12.61
N GLU A 64 -0.10 1.85 -12.40
CA GLU A 64 0.54 2.68 -13.43
C GLU A 64 0.87 1.90 -14.72
N ARG A 65 1.30 0.64 -14.57
CA ARG A 65 1.73 -0.20 -15.70
C ARG A 65 0.58 -0.90 -16.40
N PHE A 66 -0.47 -1.25 -15.67
CA PHE A 66 -1.52 -2.15 -16.15
C PHE A 66 -2.92 -1.55 -16.11
N THR A 67 -3.08 -0.25 -15.83
CA THR A 67 -4.36 0.44 -16.04
C THR A 67 -4.55 0.79 -17.51
N SER A 68 -5.69 0.40 -18.07
CA SER A 68 -6.11 0.77 -19.42
C SER A 68 -6.40 2.26 -19.48
N ARG A 69 -5.72 2.97 -20.39
CA ARG A 69 -6.02 4.39 -20.64
C ARG A 69 -7.42 4.63 -21.21
N ALA A 70 -7.99 3.63 -21.89
CA ALA A 70 -9.29 3.76 -22.55
C ALA A 70 -10.46 3.61 -21.58
N THR A 71 -10.30 2.78 -20.55
CA THR A 71 -11.39 2.43 -19.62
C THR A 71 -11.13 2.86 -18.19
N GLY A 72 -9.90 3.27 -17.85
CA GLY A 72 -9.48 3.59 -16.48
C GLY A 72 -9.37 2.38 -15.56
N GLY A 73 -9.72 1.17 -16.02
CA GLY A 73 -9.67 -0.05 -15.23
C GLY A 73 -8.39 -0.86 -15.43
N LEU A 74 -8.04 -1.70 -14.45
CA LEU A 74 -6.94 -2.65 -14.55
C LEU A 74 -7.16 -3.67 -15.67
N LEU A 75 -6.12 -3.87 -16.47
CA LEU A 75 -6.02 -4.97 -17.43
C LEU A 75 -5.96 -6.32 -16.69
N PRO A 76 -6.28 -7.45 -17.34
CA PRO A 76 -6.30 -8.77 -16.69
C PRO A 76 -5.00 -9.12 -15.94
N GLN A 77 -3.84 -8.81 -16.51
CA GLN A 77 -2.56 -9.03 -15.84
C GLN A 77 -2.41 -8.15 -14.58
N GLY A 78 -2.88 -6.91 -14.64
CA GLY A 78 -2.89 -6.01 -13.49
C GLY A 78 -3.75 -6.55 -12.35
N VAL A 79 -4.92 -7.11 -12.66
CA VAL A 79 -5.81 -7.75 -11.67
C VAL A 79 -5.13 -8.96 -11.02
N LEU A 80 -4.49 -9.82 -11.81
CA LEU A 80 -3.75 -10.98 -11.27
C LEU A 80 -2.62 -10.55 -10.34
N ASN A 81 -1.86 -9.51 -10.73
CA ASN A 81 -0.79 -8.99 -9.89
C ASN A 81 -1.32 -8.40 -8.57
N VAL A 82 -2.47 -7.71 -8.58
CA VAL A 82 -3.12 -7.24 -7.34
C VAL A 82 -3.47 -8.43 -6.45
N GLN A 83 -4.04 -9.50 -7.01
CA GLN A 83 -4.34 -10.71 -6.24
C GLN A 83 -3.08 -11.30 -5.61
N THR A 84 -1.97 -11.37 -6.34
CA THR A 84 -0.69 -11.83 -5.81
C THR A 84 -0.15 -10.92 -4.70
N ILE A 85 -0.20 -9.59 -4.87
CA ILE A 85 0.25 -8.63 -3.85
C ILE A 85 -0.52 -8.86 -2.54
N PHE A 86 -1.84 -8.93 -2.59
CA PHE A 86 -2.66 -9.15 -1.40
C PHE A 86 -2.38 -10.53 -0.79
N ALA A 87 -2.31 -11.60 -1.61
CA ALA A 87 -2.05 -12.95 -1.12
C ALA A 87 -0.68 -13.10 -0.45
N GLU A 88 0.34 -12.34 -0.88
CA GLU A 88 1.70 -12.40 -0.35
C GLU A 88 1.96 -11.43 0.82
N ARG A 89 1.18 -10.36 0.95
CA ARG A 89 1.49 -9.24 1.85
C ARG A 89 0.41 -8.90 2.86
N VAL A 90 -0.83 -9.34 2.64
CA VAL A 90 -1.99 -8.97 3.46
C VAL A 90 -2.68 -10.23 3.95
N HIS A 91 -2.29 -10.69 5.14
CA HIS A 91 -2.76 -11.97 5.70
C HIS A 91 -3.78 -11.82 6.83
N ASP A 92 -3.85 -10.63 7.43
CA ASP A 92 -4.69 -10.35 8.60
C ASP A 92 -5.43 -9.02 8.45
N LEU A 93 -6.46 -8.86 9.27
CA LEU A 93 -7.32 -7.68 9.29
C LEU A 93 -6.55 -6.42 9.71
N ASP A 94 -5.57 -6.53 10.60
CA ASP A 94 -4.80 -5.38 11.08
C ASP A 94 -4.00 -4.76 9.92
N THR A 95 -3.24 -5.59 9.20
CA THR A 95 -2.51 -5.21 8.00
C THR A 95 -3.43 -4.61 6.94
N LEU A 96 -4.60 -5.24 6.73
CA LEU A 96 -5.61 -4.74 5.79
C LEU A 96 -6.17 -3.37 6.23
N GLY A 97 -6.36 -3.16 7.53
CA GLY A 97 -6.77 -1.87 8.11
C GLY A 97 -5.72 -0.78 7.94
N HIS A 98 -4.45 -1.07 8.24
CA HIS A 98 -3.34 -0.12 8.04
C HIS A 98 -3.17 0.23 6.55
N LEU A 99 -3.29 -0.75 5.65
CA LEU A 99 -3.24 -0.51 4.22
C LEU A 99 -4.42 0.35 3.75
N THR A 100 -5.62 0.13 4.29
CA THR A 100 -6.79 0.95 3.96
C THR A 100 -6.63 2.40 4.44
N ARG A 101 -6.07 2.61 5.64
CA ARG A 101 -5.75 3.94 6.17
C ARG A 101 -4.72 4.65 5.28
N ALA A 102 -3.66 3.95 4.89
CA ALA A 102 -2.65 4.48 3.97
C ALA A 102 -3.28 4.86 2.62
N ALA A 103 -4.15 4.02 2.06
CA ALA A 103 -4.85 4.30 0.81
C ALA A 103 -5.70 5.58 0.89
N ILE A 104 -6.44 5.79 1.98
CA ILE A 104 -7.26 6.99 2.18
C ILE A 104 -6.41 8.25 2.27
N VAL A 105 -5.34 8.22 3.07
CA VAL A 105 -4.49 9.41 3.26
C VAL A 105 -3.71 9.78 2.00
N LEU A 106 -3.41 8.78 1.17
CA LEU A 106 -2.76 8.96 -0.12
C LEU A 106 -3.74 9.19 -1.29
N ASP A 107 -5.04 9.32 -1.00
CA ASP A 107 -6.10 9.52 -2.00
C ASP A 107 -6.14 8.43 -3.10
N MET A 108 -5.86 7.19 -2.71
CA MET A 108 -5.84 6.02 -3.58
C MET A 108 -7.17 5.25 -3.50
N GLU A 109 -8.18 5.77 -4.18
CA GLU A 109 -9.54 5.22 -4.19
C GLU A 109 -9.61 3.76 -4.68
N ASP A 110 -8.80 3.40 -5.67
CA ASP A 110 -8.72 2.05 -6.23
C ASP A 110 -8.17 1.02 -5.25
N LEU A 111 -7.13 1.39 -4.49
CA LEU A 111 -6.57 0.56 -3.43
C LEU A 111 -7.56 0.43 -2.27
N LYS A 112 -8.24 1.52 -1.89
CA LYS A 112 -9.28 1.50 -0.86
C LYS A 112 -10.42 0.54 -1.23
N ASP A 113 -10.88 0.58 -2.47
CA ASP A 113 -11.95 -0.30 -2.95
C ASP A 113 -11.52 -1.77 -2.97
N GLU A 114 -10.28 -2.06 -3.36
CA GLU A 114 -9.75 -3.43 -3.27
C GLU A 114 -9.66 -3.88 -1.82
N CYS A 115 -9.18 -3.04 -0.89
CA CYS A 115 -9.17 -3.37 0.54
C CYS A 115 -10.59 -3.68 1.07
N TYR A 116 -11.58 -2.86 0.73
CA TYR A 116 -12.98 -3.08 1.12
C TYR A 116 -13.51 -4.42 0.59
N LYS A 117 -13.25 -4.72 -0.68
CA LYS A 117 -13.63 -5.99 -1.31
C LYS A 117 -13.01 -7.18 -0.59
N ARG A 118 -11.77 -7.08 -0.13
CA ARG A 118 -11.08 -8.15 0.62
C ARG A 118 -11.66 -8.37 2.00
N MET A 119 -12.06 -7.32 2.70
CA MET A 119 -12.78 -7.46 3.96
C MET A 119 -14.09 -8.24 3.79
N LEU A 120 -14.84 -7.96 2.71
CA LEU A 120 -16.08 -8.69 2.40
C LEU A 120 -15.83 -10.14 1.96
N GLN A 121 -14.85 -10.37 1.09
CA GLN A 121 -14.66 -11.67 0.42
C GLN A 121 -13.78 -12.62 1.22
N ASP A 122 -12.63 -12.15 1.68
CA ASP A 122 -11.59 -12.99 2.26
C ASP A 122 -11.79 -13.12 3.78
N HIS A 123 -12.30 -12.07 4.43
CA HIS A 123 -12.59 -12.06 5.87
C HIS A 123 -14.07 -12.23 6.23
N GLN A 124 -14.94 -12.42 5.22
CA GLN A 124 -16.38 -12.69 5.38
C GLN A 124 -17.13 -11.67 6.25
N MET A 125 -16.64 -10.43 6.31
CA MET A 125 -17.29 -9.38 7.08
C MET A 125 -18.55 -8.89 6.37
N GLY A 126 -19.61 -8.63 7.12
CA GLY A 126 -20.79 -7.94 6.62
C GLY A 126 -20.49 -6.48 6.30
N PRO A 127 -21.25 -5.82 5.39
CA PRO A 127 -21.03 -4.41 5.06
C PRO A 127 -21.03 -3.45 6.27
N GLN A 128 -21.86 -3.73 7.28
CA GLN A 128 -21.86 -2.94 8.52
C GLN A 128 -20.63 -3.21 9.40
N GLU A 129 -20.15 -4.44 9.44
CA GLU A 129 -18.92 -4.79 10.17
C GLU A 129 -17.71 -4.12 9.52
N VAL A 130 -17.65 -4.07 8.18
CA VAL A 130 -16.61 -3.33 7.47
C VAL A 130 -16.68 -1.85 7.78
N LYS A 131 -17.89 -1.25 7.77
CA LYS A 131 -18.05 0.17 8.13
C LYS A 131 -17.54 0.46 9.54
N LEU A 132 -17.90 -0.37 10.52
CA LEU A 132 -17.45 -0.23 11.91
C LEU A 132 -15.93 -0.44 12.03
N PHE A 133 -15.39 -1.43 11.34
CA PHE A 133 -13.96 -1.68 11.30
C PHE A 133 -13.20 -0.48 10.75
N LEU A 134 -13.62 0.08 9.62
CA LEU A 134 -12.99 1.27 9.05
C LEU A 134 -13.11 2.48 9.98
N GLN A 135 -14.23 2.68 10.66
CA GLN A 135 -14.35 3.76 11.64
C GLN A 135 -13.35 3.64 12.79
N ASN A 136 -13.09 2.42 13.28
CA ASN A 136 -12.14 2.16 14.35
C ASN A 136 -10.68 2.16 13.87
N ALA A 137 -10.42 1.52 12.73
CA ALA A 137 -9.11 1.43 12.11
C ALA A 137 -8.63 2.75 11.53
N LEU A 138 -9.50 3.74 11.30
CA LEU A 138 -9.08 5.08 10.88
C LEU A 138 -8.81 6.02 12.04
N GLY A 139 -9.04 5.59 13.29
CA GLY A 139 -8.82 6.42 14.47
C GLY A 139 -9.55 7.75 14.32
N HIS A 140 -10.88 7.72 14.18
CA HIS A 140 -11.64 8.94 14.42
C HIS A 140 -11.40 9.39 15.87
N PRO A 141 -11.06 10.67 16.12
CA PRO A 141 -11.14 11.22 17.47
C PRO A 141 -12.56 11.12 18.05
#